data_AF-A0A5B7CCP0-F1
#
_entry.id   AF-A0A5B7CCP0-F1
#
_cell.length_a   1.000
_cell.length_b   1.000
_cell.length_c   1.000
_cell.angle_alpha   90.00
_cell.angle_beta   90.00
_cell.angle_gamma   90.00
#
_symmetry.space_group_name_H-M   'P 1'
#
loop_
_entity.id
_entity.type
_entity.pdbx_description
1 polymer ?
#
loop_
_entity_poly.entity_id
_entity_poly.type
_entity_poly.pdbx_seq_one_letter_code
_entity_poly.pdbx_strand_id
1 'polypeptide(L)'
;HQSGGGLDLHLSDSPNIANREMGLLSTLLKWNEVDPPSREEKLRNERICRLYQHNRNPFVDHPEYANLIWQQVVSSHQGSYTPYQKAWINEFHYNNKGRDQNEFVEIVVGRSINAAELELALYNGSNGKMYSSLPLVNKAFRVTDCGSGFLIYTASLPIQNGPADGIALLSINNKSVEVVHFVSYAGVVKAVDGPARGNVSLDIGVLETEGSSDNDSLGLTGVQVGEYNWKKFVNGASPGKTNIGQIVLEQ
;
A
#
# COMPACT_ATOMS: atom_id res chain seq x y z
N HIS A 1 12.47 25.47 -33.96
CA HIS A 1 13.19 24.21 -33.73
C HIS A 1 14.10 24.38 -32.53
N GLN A 2 13.81 23.74 -31.39
CA GLN A 2 14.82 23.58 -30.34
C GLN A 2 15.71 22.42 -30.76
N SER A 3 16.99 22.71 -31.00
CA SER A 3 18.04 21.71 -31.23
C SER A 3 18.55 21.22 -29.88
N GLY A 4 18.11 20.05 -29.48
CA GLY A 4 18.57 19.41 -28.25
C GLY A 4 17.60 18.30 -27.92
N GLY A 5 18.03 17.06 -28.14
CA GLY A 5 17.27 15.89 -27.73
C GLY A 5 17.04 15.95 -26.23
N GLY A 6 15.89 16.49 -25.83
CA GLY A 6 15.43 16.40 -24.46
C GLY A 6 15.42 14.93 -24.06
N LEU A 7 15.80 14.65 -22.83
CA LEU A 7 15.63 13.31 -22.28
C LEU A 7 14.15 12.94 -22.44
N ASP A 8 13.89 11.80 -23.07
CA ASP A 8 12.54 11.26 -23.19
C ASP A 8 12.13 10.77 -21.79
N LEU A 9 11.50 11.68 -21.04
CA LEU A 9 11.14 11.47 -19.64
C LEU A 9 9.75 10.86 -19.54
N HIS A 10 9.60 9.81 -18.74
CA HIS A 10 8.33 9.13 -18.49
C HIS A 10 7.89 9.30 -17.03
N LEU A 11 6.56 9.35 -16.82
CA LEU A 11 6.00 9.48 -15.47
C LEU A 11 6.17 8.18 -14.68
N SER A 12 6.66 8.29 -13.43
CA SER A 12 6.92 7.14 -12.57
C SER A 12 6.83 7.51 -11.10
N ASP A 13 6.24 6.64 -10.29
CA ASP A 13 6.23 6.80 -8.83
C ASP A 13 7.60 6.59 -8.17
N SER A 14 8.63 6.28 -8.97
CA SER A 14 10.03 6.22 -8.56
C SER A 14 10.89 7.12 -9.47
N PRO A 15 10.75 8.46 -9.40
CA PRO A 15 11.45 9.37 -10.28
C PRO A 15 12.97 9.21 -10.16
N ASN A 16 13.61 8.97 -11.29
CA ASN A 16 15.04 8.66 -11.37
C ASN A 16 15.60 9.24 -12.66
N ILE A 17 16.52 10.20 -12.52
CA ILE A 17 17.13 10.88 -13.66
C ILE A 17 17.97 9.95 -14.55
N ALA A 18 18.56 8.90 -13.99
CA ALA A 18 19.32 7.91 -14.74
C ALA A 18 18.42 7.01 -15.61
N ASN A 19 17.19 6.77 -15.15
CA ASN A 19 16.17 6.02 -15.89
C ASN A 19 15.25 6.90 -16.74
N ARG A 20 15.46 8.22 -16.74
CA ARG A 20 14.58 9.20 -17.39
C ARG A 20 13.15 9.15 -16.83
N GLU A 21 13.03 8.90 -15.54
CA GLU A 21 11.75 8.84 -14.82
C GLU A 21 11.55 10.15 -14.05
N MET A 22 10.37 10.76 -14.14
CA MET A 22 10.05 12.03 -13.49
C MET A 22 8.62 12.03 -12.96
N GLY A 23 8.31 12.82 -11.93
CA GLY A 23 6.93 13.07 -11.49
C GLY A 23 6.18 11.85 -10.95
N LEU A 24 5.63 11.98 -9.74
CA LEU A 24 4.88 10.89 -9.10
C LEU A 24 3.54 10.67 -9.82
N LEU A 25 3.46 9.62 -10.64
CA LEU A 25 2.30 9.31 -11.47
C LEU A 25 1.03 9.15 -10.63
N SER A 26 1.09 8.39 -9.54
CA SER A 26 0.00 8.20 -8.58
C SER A 26 -0.50 9.52 -8.00
N THR A 27 0.41 10.43 -7.66
CA THR A 27 0.07 11.75 -7.10
C THR A 27 -0.61 12.62 -8.14
N LEU A 28 -0.10 12.62 -9.37
CA LEU A 28 -0.66 13.39 -10.48
C LEU A 28 -2.06 12.88 -10.89
N LEU A 29 -2.27 11.56 -10.89
CA LEU A 29 -3.59 10.98 -11.13
C LEU A 29 -4.59 11.35 -10.02
N LYS A 30 -4.17 11.28 -8.75
CA LYS A 30 -5.01 11.68 -7.61
C LYS A 30 -5.37 13.17 -7.65
N TRP A 31 -4.41 14.03 -7.98
CA TRP A 31 -4.67 15.48 -8.08
C TRP A 31 -5.65 15.79 -9.22
N ASN A 32 -5.52 15.12 -10.36
CA ASN A 32 -6.43 15.28 -11.49
C ASN A 32 -7.89 14.86 -11.17
N GLU A 33 -8.08 13.88 -10.28
CA GLU A 33 -9.42 13.46 -9.82
C GLU A 33 -10.02 14.42 -8.77
N VAL A 34 -9.19 14.87 -7.81
CA VAL A 34 -9.62 15.72 -6.70
C VAL A 34 -9.88 17.16 -7.15
N ASP A 35 -9.21 17.63 -8.20
CA ASP A 35 -9.34 18.98 -8.75
C ASP A 35 -9.59 18.95 -10.27
N PRO A 36 -10.85 18.71 -10.71
CA PRO A 36 -11.18 18.66 -12.13
C PRO A 36 -11.00 20.02 -12.83
N PRO A 37 -10.66 20.05 -14.13
CA PRO A 37 -10.41 21.29 -14.87
C PRO A 37 -11.58 22.28 -14.80
N SER A 38 -11.28 23.48 -14.33
CA SER A 38 -12.20 24.61 -14.22
C SER A 38 -12.67 25.13 -15.58
N ARG A 39 -13.72 25.97 -15.57
CA ARG A 39 -14.23 26.61 -16.80
C ARG A 39 -13.17 27.51 -17.43
N GLU A 40 -12.40 28.22 -16.62
CA GLU A 40 -11.33 29.11 -17.03
C GLU A 40 -10.20 28.33 -17.72
N GLU A 41 -9.84 27.16 -17.21
CA GLU A 41 -8.83 26.28 -17.83
C GLU A 41 -9.29 25.73 -19.18
N LYS A 42 -10.56 25.33 -19.30
CA LYS A 42 -11.15 24.90 -20.58
C LYS A 42 -11.16 26.02 -21.61
N LEU A 43 -11.54 27.25 -21.20
CA LEU A 43 -11.50 28.43 -22.05
C LEU A 43 -10.06 28.83 -22.45
N ARG A 44 -9.08 28.63 -21.56
CA ARG A 44 -7.67 28.81 -21.88
C ARG A 44 -7.21 27.80 -22.92
N ASN A 45 -7.57 26.52 -22.75
CA ASN A 45 -7.24 25.44 -23.69
C ASN A 45 -7.84 25.72 -25.09
N GLU A 46 -9.10 26.17 -25.14
CA GLU A 46 -9.78 26.59 -26.39
C GLU A 46 -9.06 27.77 -27.06
N ARG A 47 -8.70 28.81 -26.29
CA ARG A 47 -8.01 29.99 -26.80
C ARG A 47 -6.63 29.65 -27.37
N ILE A 48 -5.85 28.83 -26.67
CA ILE A 48 -4.51 28.43 -27.10
C ILE A 48 -4.57 27.61 -28.39
N CYS A 49 -5.52 26.68 -28.49
CA CYS A 49 -5.74 25.89 -29.70
C CYS A 49 -6.14 26.77 -30.89
N ARG A 50 -7.06 27.72 -30.71
CA ARG A 50 -7.54 28.56 -31.81
C ARG A 50 -6.50 29.57 -32.30
N LEU A 51 -5.73 30.16 -31.39
CA LEU A 51 -4.89 31.31 -31.71
C LEU A 51 -3.42 30.97 -31.96
N TYR A 52 -2.92 29.83 -31.45
CA TYR A 52 -1.47 29.57 -31.45
C TYR A 52 -1.09 28.16 -31.89
N GLN A 53 -1.54 27.11 -31.18
CA GLN A 53 -0.90 25.78 -31.28
C GLN A 53 -1.70 24.79 -32.14
N HIS A 54 -2.98 25.06 -32.42
CA HIS A 54 -3.87 24.21 -33.22
C HIS A 54 -4.03 22.75 -32.74
N ASN A 55 -3.57 22.44 -31.53
CA ASN A 55 -3.85 21.21 -30.80
C ASN A 55 -4.41 21.56 -29.41
N ARG A 56 -5.19 20.63 -28.83
CA ARG A 56 -5.76 20.78 -27.48
C ARG A 56 -5.08 19.81 -26.54
N ASN A 57 -4.91 20.21 -25.29
CA ASN A 57 -4.57 19.26 -24.25
C ASN A 57 -5.81 18.39 -23.96
N PRO A 58 -5.79 17.08 -24.26
CA PRO A 58 -6.97 16.21 -24.10
C PRO A 58 -7.35 16.04 -22.63
N PHE A 59 -6.42 16.16 -21.68
CA PHE A 59 -6.70 15.98 -20.24
C PHE A 59 -7.45 17.17 -19.62
N VAL A 60 -7.47 18.33 -20.29
CA VAL A 60 -8.28 19.48 -19.85
C VAL A 60 -9.72 19.35 -20.36
N ASP A 61 -9.91 18.74 -21.54
CA ASP A 61 -11.23 18.52 -22.13
C ASP A 61 -11.90 17.27 -21.56
N HIS A 62 -11.10 16.21 -21.35
CA HIS A 62 -11.47 14.88 -20.87
C HIS A 62 -10.48 14.42 -19.78
N PRO A 63 -10.60 14.94 -18.54
CA PRO A 63 -9.71 14.55 -17.43
C PRO A 63 -9.74 13.04 -17.14
N GLU A 64 -10.84 12.36 -17.47
CA GLU A 64 -11.00 10.90 -17.34
C GLU A 64 -9.98 10.10 -18.17
N TYR A 65 -9.43 10.69 -19.24
CA TYR A 65 -8.44 10.00 -20.09
C TYR A 65 -7.14 9.72 -19.37
N ALA A 66 -6.78 10.51 -18.36
CA ALA A 66 -5.56 10.26 -17.58
C ALA A 66 -5.64 8.90 -16.87
N ASN A 67 -6.78 8.59 -16.27
CA ASN A 67 -7.03 7.29 -15.65
C ASN A 67 -7.11 6.18 -16.71
N LEU A 68 -7.80 6.39 -17.83
CA LEU A 68 -7.88 5.35 -18.88
C LEU A 68 -6.52 4.96 -19.47
N ILE A 69 -5.60 5.92 -19.63
CA ILE A 69 -4.28 5.68 -20.21
C ILE A 69 -3.33 5.12 -19.15
N TRP A 70 -3.22 5.77 -18.00
CA TRP A 70 -2.17 5.43 -17.03
C TRP A 70 -2.63 4.48 -15.94
N GLN A 71 -3.90 4.47 -15.54
CA GLN A 71 -4.40 3.47 -14.60
C GLN A 71 -4.33 2.05 -15.20
N GLN A 72 -4.55 1.91 -16.52
CA GLN A 72 -4.34 0.63 -17.23
C GLN A 72 -2.86 0.22 -17.34
N VAL A 73 -1.92 1.17 -17.29
CA VAL A 73 -0.47 0.91 -17.34
C VAL A 73 0.09 0.56 -15.96
N VAL A 74 -0.48 1.11 -14.87
CA VAL A 74 -0.23 0.59 -13.51
C VAL A 74 -0.74 -0.84 -13.38
N SER A 75 -1.80 -1.21 -14.11
CA SER A 75 -2.35 -2.58 -14.11
C SER A 75 -1.61 -3.59 -15.02
N SER A 76 -0.69 -3.18 -15.88
CA SER A 76 -0.16 -4.07 -16.93
C SER A 76 1.36 -4.28 -16.97
N HIS A 77 2.16 -3.67 -16.08
CA HIS A 77 3.60 -4.01 -15.93
C HIS A 77 4.12 -4.15 -14.49
N GLN A 78 3.23 -4.27 -13.51
CA GLN A 78 3.50 -4.87 -12.20
C GLN A 78 2.28 -5.72 -11.89
N GLY A 79 2.49 -6.92 -11.33
CA GLY A 79 1.46 -7.96 -11.19
C GLY A 79 0.12 -7.41 -10.72
N SER A 80 -0.96 -7.96 -11.29
CA SER A 80 -2.34 -7.77 -10.86
C SER A 80 -2.42 -7.77 -9.32
N TYR A 81 -2.38 -6.61 -8.68
CA TYR A 81 -2.90 -6.43 -7.33
C TYR A 81 -4.43 -6.39 -7.44
N THR A 82 -5.00 -7.53 -7.84
CA THR A 82 -6.14 -8.01 -7.06
C THR A 82 -5.56 -8.15 -5.65
N PRO A 83 -6.09 -7.48 -4.60
CA PRO A 83 -5.74 -7.88 -3.26
C PRO A 83 -5.85 -9.40 -3.25
N TYR A 84 -4.83 -10.09 -2.78
CA TYR A 84 -4.92 -11.53 -2.59
C TYR A 84 -6.12 -11.69 -1.67
N GLN A 85 -7.32 -11.95 -2.24
CA GLN A 85 -8.61 -11.92 -1.52
C GLN A 85 -8.64 -12.98 -0.41
N LYS A 86 -7.57 -13.76 -0.33
CA LYS A 86 -7.35 -14.88 0.54
C LYS A 86 -6.20 -14.68 1.52
N ALA A 87 -5.41 -13.59 1.47
CA ALA A 87 -4.41 -13.32 2.50
C ALA A 87 -4.00 -11.84 2.55
N TRP A 88 -4.06 -11.19 3.72
CA TRP A 88 -3.66 -9.78 3.87
C TRP A 88 -3.26 -9.42 5.31
N ILE A 89 -2.37 -8.44 5.45
CA ILE A 89 -2.12 -7.73 6.72
C ILE A 89 -3.39 -6.97 7.14
N ASN A 90 -3.90 -7.26 8.34
CA ASN A 90 -5.24 -6.87 8.78
C ASN A 90 -5.27 -5.77 9.84
N GLU A 91 -4.38 -5.86 10.81
CA GLU A 91 -4.31 -4.95 11.96
C GLU A 91 -2.89 -4.96 12.51
N PHE A 92 -2.39 -3.83 13.00
CA PHE A 92 -1.13 -3.76 13.73
C PHE A 92 -1.09 -2.57 14.70
N HIS A 93 -0.24 -2.68 15.71
CA HIS A 93 0.08 -1.61 16.66
C HIS A 93 1.60 -1.49 16.73
N TYR A 94 2.13 -0.28 16.50
CA TYR A 94 3.57 0.00 16.49
C TYR A 94 3.96 1.09 17.47
N ASN A 95 3.19 2.17 17.63
CA ASN A 95 3.59 3.30 18.48
C ASN A 95 2.52 3.65 19.54
N ASN A 96 2.97 3.72 20.79
CA ASN A 96 2.19 4.17 21.94
C ASN A 96 2.99 5.09 22.86
N LYS A 97 2.27 5.83 23.71
CA LYS A 97 2.88 6.65 24.76
C LYS A 97 3.77 5.81 25.68
N GLY A 98 5.04 6.19 25.77
CA GLY A 98 5.96 5.64 26.76
C GLY A 98 6.88 4.58 26.18
N ARG A 99 6.91 3.38 26.79
CA ARG A 99 7.65 2.25 26.22
C ARG A 99 6.76 1.54 25.22
N ASP A 100 7.37 0.98 24.18
CA ASP A 100 6.70 0.10 23.23
C ASP A 100 6.04 -1.06 24.00
N GLN A 101 4.72 -1.07 24.02
CA GLN A 101 3.89 -2.03 24.73
C GLN A 101 2.80 -2.53 23.80
N ASN A 102 2.44 -3.81 23.94
CA ASN A 102 1.39 -4.45 23.17
C ASN A 102 1.56 -4.36 21.64
N GLU A 103 2.79 -4.22 21.13
CA GLU A 103 3.02 -4.27 19.68
C GLU A 103 2.61 -5.63 19.10
N PHE A 104 1.92 -5.58 17.98
CA PHE A 104 1.47 -6.78 17.28
C PHE A 104 1.27 -6.55 15.80
N VAL A 105 1.30 -7.64 15.04
CA VAL A 105 0.80 -7.70 13.66
C VAL A 105 -0.22 -8.83 13.56
N GLU A 106 -1.30 -8.54 12.85
CA GLU A 106 -2.36 -9.45 12.52
C GLU A 106 -2.46 -9.64 11.00
N ILE A 107 -2.62 -10.90 10.58
CA ILE A 107 -2.76 -11.30 9.20
C ILE A 107 -3.99 -12.19 9.09
N VAL A 108 -4.88 -11.89 8.16
CA VAL A 108 -6.01 -12.75 7.83
C VAL A 108 -5.62 -13.64 6.65
N VAL A 109 -5.91 -14.93 6.75
CA VAL A 109 -5.59 -15.94 5.73
C VAL A 109 -6.79 -16.85 5.51
N GLY A 110 -7.23 -16.98 4.26
CA GLY A 110 -8.28 -17.89 3.84
C GLY A 110 -7.83 -19.33 3.99
N ARG A 111 -8.72 -20.21 4.45
CA ARG A 111 -8.41 -21.62 4.75
C ARG A 111 -7.89 -22.42 3.55
N SER A 112 -8.17 -21.96 2.33
CA SER A 112 -7.63 -22.56 1.10
C SER A 112 -6.14 -22.25 0.86
N ILE A 113 -5.55 -21.31 1.59
CA ILE A 113 -4.14 -20.93 1.44
C ILE A 113 -3.26 -21.74 2.38
N ASN A 114 -2.15 -22.24 1.84
CA ASN A 114 -1.14 -22.92 2.63
C ASN A 114 -0.30 -21.90 3.42
N ALA A 115 -0.60 -21.74 4.72
CA ALA A 115 0.14 -20.81 5.58
C ALA A 115 1.63 -21.15 5.74
N ALA A 116 2.06 -22.39 5.43
CA ALA A 116 3.48 -22.76 5.42
C ALA A 116 4.28 -22.08 4.31
N GLU A 117 3.60 -21.58 3.28
CA GLU A 117 4.19 -20.80 2.19
C GLU A 117 4.08 -19.30 2.44
N LEU A 118 3.58 -18.85 3.60
CA LEU A 118 3.47 -17.44 3.91
C LEU A 118 4.53 -16.99 4.91
N GLU A 119 5.10 -15.81 4.67
CA GLU A 119 6.09 -15.18 5.55
C GLU A 119 5.75 -13.70 5.78
N LEU A 120 5.85 -13.27 7.04
CA LEU A 120 5.84 -11.87 7.45
C LEU A 120 7.27 -11.34 7.42
N ALA A 121 7.52 -10.18 6.81
CA ALA A 121 8.81 -9.51 6.85
C ALA A 121 8.65 -8.02 7.20
N LEU A 122 9.56 -7.49 8.01
CA LEU A 122 9.56 -6.10 8.45
C LEU A 122 10.77 -5.37 7.89
N TYR A 123 10.53 -4.16 7.41
CA TYR A 123 11.51 -3.32 6.72
C TYR A 123 11.66 -1.98 7.42
N ASN A 124 12.91 -1.54 7.57
CA ASN A 124 13.23 -0.23 8.13
C ASN A 124 13.08 0.83 7.03
N GLY A 125 12.26 1.84 7.25
CA GLY A 125 11.96 2.90 6.29
C GLY A 125 13.11 3.87 6.06
N SER A 126 14.04 3.99 7.00
CA SER A 126 15.20 4.88 6.85
C SER A 126 16.27 4.34 5.90
N ASN A 127 16.39 3.02 5.76
CA ASN A 127 17.42 2.41 4.91
C ASN A 127 16.89 1.33 3.94
N GLY A 128 15.61 1.01 3.99
CA GLY A 128 14.94 0.01 3.16
C GLY A 128 15.31 -1.44 3.48
N LYS A 129 16.07 -1.73 4.53
CA LYS A 129 16.54 -3.07 4.85
C LYS A 129 15.52 -3.85 5.67
N MET A 130 15.41 -5.13 5.39
CA MET A 130 14.69 -6.09 6.21
C MET A 130 15.42 -6.25 7.55
N TYR A 131 14.70 -6.08 8.65
CA TYR A 131 15.27 -6.25 10.00
C TYR A 131 14.70 -7.45 10.75
N SER A 132 13.57 -8.00 10.28
CA SER A 132 12.95 -9.19 10.86
C SER A 132 12.13 -9.92 9.81
N SER A 133 12.07 -11.25 9.91
CA SER A 133 11.08 -12.04 9.18
C SER A 133 10.64 -13.28 9.96
N LEU A 134 9.43 -13.74 9.70
CA LEU A 134 8.76 -14.78 10.46
C LEU A 134 7.77 -15.56 9.57
N PRO A 135 8.01 -16.87 9.33
CA PRO A 135 7.03 -17.73 8.67
C PRO A 135 5.72 -17.80 9.47
N LEU A 136 4.56 -17.82 8.82
CA LEU A 136 3.26 -17.82 9.51
C LEU A 136 3.00 -19.09 10.33
N VAL A 137 3.69 -20.18 10.02
CA VAL A 137 3.67 -21.43 10.80
C VAL A 137 4.54 -21.39 12.06
N ASN A 138 5.24 -20.28 12.31
CA ASN A 138 6.02 -20.12 13.54
C ASN A 138 5.11 -20.08 14.77
N LYS A 139 5.54 -20.74 15.86
CA LYS A 139 4.84 -20.79 17.15
C LYS A 139 4.58 -19.42 17.82
N ALA A 140 5.23 -18.35 17.34
CA ALA A 140 4.96 -16.99 17.78
C ALA A 140 3.58 -16.49 17.33
N PHE A 141 3.00 -17.07 16.28
CA PHE A 141 1.63 -16.77 15.86
C PHE A 141 0.62 -17.55 16.70
N ARG A 142 -0.32 -16.83 17.30
CA ARG A 142 -1.59 -17.38 17.78
C ARG A 142 -2.58 -17.37 16.61
N VAL A 143 -3.23 -18.50 16.37
CA VAL A 143 -4.22 -18.66 15.30
C VAL A 143 -5.62 -18.72 15.90
N THR A 144 -6.53 -17.92 15.36
CA THR A 144 -7.94 -17.87 15.76
C THR A 144 -8.84 -17.96 14.53
N ASP A 145 -10.08 -18.37 14.76
CA ASP A 145 -11.09 -18.51 13.72
C ASP A 145 -12.05 -17.33 13.78
N CYS A 146 -12.33 -16.70 12.63
CA CYS A 146 -13.29 -15.60 12.51
C CYS A 146 -14.66 -16.04 11.95
N GLY A 147 -14.88 -17.35 11.80
CA GLY A 147 -16.18 -17.96 11.49
C GLY A 147 -16.56 -17.98 10.01
N SER A 148 -15.63 -17.66 9.11
CA SER A 148 -15.99 -17.20 7.76
C SER A 148 -15.16 -17.74 6.60
N GLY A 149 -14.50 -18.89 6.77
CA GLY A 149 -13.58 -19.42 5.76
C GLY A 149 -12.17 -18.85 5.87
N PHE A 150 -11.93 -18.00 6.86
CA PHE A 150 -10.64 -17.37 7.15
C PHE A 150 -10.16 -17.71 8.56
N LEU A 151 -8.85 -17.57 8.74
CA LEU A 151 -8.13 -17.67 10.00
C LEU A 151 -7.38 -16.36 10.23
N ILE A 152 -7.28 -15.97 11.50
CA ILE A 152 -6.55 -14.78 11.95
C ILE A 152 -5.26 -15.25 12.63
N TYR A 153 -4.13 -14.81 12.10
CA TYR A 153 -2.78 -15.05 12.62
C TYR A 153 -2.30 -13.79 13.32
N THR A 154 -2.11 -13.85 14.63
CA THR A 154 -1.64 -12.71 15.42
C THR A 154 -0.32 -13.04 16.09
N ALA A 155 0.67 -12.18 15.95
CA ALA A 155 1.95 -12.29 16.67
C ALA A 155 2.27 -10.97 17.35
N SER A 156 2.84 -11.07 18.57
CA SER A 156 3.49 -9.95 19.24
C SER A 156 4.96 -9.96 18.88
N LEU A 157 5.43 -8.88 18.27
CA LEU A 157 6.80 -8.72 17.76
C LEU A 157 7.20 -7.26 17.89
N PRO A 158 8.50 -6.98 18.13
CA PRO A 158 8.99 -5.61 18.16
C PRO A 158 8.89 -5.00 16.76
N ILE A 159 8.12 -3.93 16.64
CA ILE A 159 7.98 -3.14 15.42
C ILE A 159 8.80 -1.86 15.62
N GLN A 160 9.33 -1.29 14.54
CA GLN A 160 10.10 -0.05 14.66
C GLN A 160 9.16 1.16 14.50
N ASN A 161 9.43 2.21 15.28
CA ASN A 161 8.70 3.48 15.22
C ASN A 161 9.35 4.47 14.26
N GLY A 162 10.17 3.98 13.33
CA GLY A 162 10.89 4.77 12.36
C GLY A 162 9.97 5.39 11.31
N PRO A 163 10.43 6.45 10.62
CA PRO A 163 9.68 7.02 9.52
C PRO A 163 9.57 5.98 8.40
N ALA A 164 8.36 5.79 7.88
CA ALA A 164 8.09 4.93 6.73
C ALA A 164 8.48 3.45 6.91
N ASP A 165 8.52 2.92 8.14
CA ASP A 165 8.75 1.48 8.33
C ASP A 165 7.63 0.65 7.68
N GLY A 166 7.99 -0.55 7.22
CA GLY A 166 7.15 -1.37 6.34
C GLY A 166 6.92 -2.78 6.85
N ILE A 167 5.75 -3.32 6.51
CA ILE A 167 5.29 -4.66 6.83
C ILE A 167 4.89 -5.34 5.52
N ALA A 168 5.59 -6.42 5.19
CA ALA A 168 5.33 -7.22 4.00
C ALA A 168 4.81 -8.61 4.37
N LEU A 169 3.77 -9.05 3.67
CA LEU A 169 3.33 -10.43 3.60
C LEU A 169 3.79 -11.00 2.26
N LEU A 170 4.44 -12.16 2.31
CA LEU A 170 5.01 -12.81 1.14
C LEU A 170 4.46 -14.22 0.98
N SER A 171 4.34 -14.68 -0.26
CA SER A 171 4.18 -16.08 -0.60
C SER A 171 5.51 -16.61 -1.14
N ILE A 172 6.08 -17.57 -0.42
CA ILE A 172 7.37 -18.18 -0.72
C ILE A 172 7.15 -19.67 -0.89
N ASN A 173 7.40 -20.15 -2.12
CA ASN A 173 7.44 -21.57 -2.42
C ASN A 173 8.77 -21.92 -3.10
N ASN A 174 8.97 -23.19 -3.40
CA ASN A 174 10.22 -23.68 -3.99
C ASN A 174 10.52 -23.12 -5.40
N LYS A 175 9.60 -22.41 -6.03
CA LYS A 175 9.70 -21.91 -7.41
C LYS A 175 9.74 -20.38 -7.49
N SER A 176 9.04 -19.69 -6.60
CA SER A 176 8.85 -18.24 -6.67
C SER A 176 8.69 -17.60 -5.30
N VAL A 177 9.06 -16.33 -5.24
CA VAL A 177 8.75 -15.41 -4.16
C VAL A 177 7.82 -14.34 -4.72
N GLU A 178 6.68 -14.14 -4.08
CA GLU A 178 5.68 -13.13 -4.44
C GLU A 178 5.38 -12.25 -3.24
N VAL A 179 5.31 -10.93 -3.45
CA VAL A 179 4.89 -9.97 -2.42
C VAL A 179 3.37 -9.84 -2.44
N VAL A 180 2.71 -10.51 -1.51
CA VAL A 180 1.24 -10.60 -1.39
C VAL A 180 0.64 -9.27 -0.94
N HIS A 181 1.25 -8.62 0.04
CA HIS A 181 0.83 -7.31 0.55
C HIS A 181 2.07 -6.60 1.10
N PHE A 182 2.28 -5.32 0.79
CA PHE A 182 3.37 -4.54 1.37
C PHE A 182 2.86 -3.15 1.74
N VAL A 183 2.74 -2.90 3.04
CA VAL A 183 2.25 -1.64 3.59
C VAL A 183 3.31 -0.97 4.43
N SER A 184 3.20 0.34 4.59
CA SER A 184 4.01 1.14 5.49
C SER A 184 3.17 2.23 6.13
N TYR A 185 3.71 2.83 7.18
CA TYR A 185 3.09 3.93 7.92
C TYR A 185 4.02 5.15 7.93
N ALA A 186 3.44 6.34 7.85
CA ALA A 186 4.16 7.62 7.81
C ALA A 186 5.13 7.75 6.61
N GLY A 187 4.70 7.28 5.44
CA GLY A 187 5.44 7.34 4.17
C GLY A 187 5.61 5.98 3.52
N VAL A 188 6.40 5.93 2.44
CA VAL A 188 6.69 4.71 1.67
C VAL A 188 8.12 4.22 1.89
N VAL A 189 8.32 2.90 1.88
CA VAL A 189 9.63 2.26 1.88
C VAL A 189 9.85 1.46 0.60
N LYS A 190 11.06 1.57 0.05
CA LYS A 190 11.54 0.67 -0.99
C LYS A 190 12.45 -0.36 -0.36
N ALA A 191 12.07 -1.63 -0.45
CA ALA A 191 12.90 -2.71 0.05
C ALA A 191 14.21 -2.82 -0.78
N VAL A 192 15.36 -2.77 -0.12
CA VAL A 192 16.69 -2.84 -0.77
C VAL A 192 17.34 -4.20 -0.68
N ASP A 193 16.88 -5.04 0.27
CA ASP A 193 17.26 -6.43 0.46
C ASP A 193 16.04 -7.28 0.84
N GLY A 194 16.26 -8.53 1.26
CA GLY A 194 15.20 -9.45 1.63
C GLY A 194 14.35 -9.94 0.46
N PRO A 195 13.32 -10.75 0.75
CA PRO A 195 12.47 -11.36 -0.27
C PRO A 195 11.54 -10.36 -0.99
N ALA A 196 11.32 -9.16 -0.44
CA ALA A 196 10.59 -8.08 -1.12
C ALA A 196 11.52 -7.11 -1.88
N ARG A 197 12.80 -7.43 -2.05
CA ARG A 197 13.78 -6.54 -2.67
C ARG A 197 13.29 -5.97 -4.01
N GLY A 198 13.31 -4.64 -4.11
CA GLY A 198 12.89 -3.90 -5.29
C GLY A 198 11.42 -3.47 -5.27
N ASN A 199 10.59 -4.09 -4.44
CA ASN A 199 9.21 -3.65 -4.23
C ASN A 199 9.15 -2.38 -3.37
N VAL A 200 8.12 -1.58 -3.62
CA VAL A 200 7.79 -0.37 -2.87
C VAL A 200 6.49 -0.64 -2.12
N SER A 201 6.44 -0.24 -0.85
CA SER A 201 5.24 -0.37 -0.02
C SER A 201 4.16 0.64 -0.39
N LEU A 202 2.93 0.36 0.03
CA LEU A 202 1.83 1.30 0.05
C LEU A 202 1.78 2.02 1.41
N ASP A 203 1.86 3.35 1.42
CA ASP A 203 1.56 4.14 2.61
C ASP A 203 0.06 4.06 2.91
N ILE A 204 -0.30 3.55 4.10
CA ILE A 204 -1.69 3.36 4.50
C ILE A 204 -2.42 4.65 4.85
N GLY A 205 -1.69 5.77 5.01
CA GLY A 205 -2.26 7.10 5.21
C GLY A 205 -2.90 7.35 6.59
N VAL A 206 -2.78 6.39 7.51
CA VAL A 206 -3.12 6.52 8.93
C VAL A 206 -1.88 6.21 9.77
N LEU A 207 -1.77 6.83 10.93
CA LEU A 207 -0.57 6.73 11.77
C LEU A 207 -0.91 6.64 13.26
N GLU A 208 0.01 6.05 14.00
CA GLU A 208 0.10 6.15 15.44
C GLU A 208 1.17 7.17 15.82
N THR A 209 1.09 7.66 17.06
CA THR A 209 1.98 8.71 17.56
C THR A 209 2.35 8.39 19.01
N GLU A 210 3.30 9.13 19.55
CA GLU A 210 3.62 9.17 20.99
C GLU A 210 2.42 9.53 21.91
N GLY A 211 1.30 9.97 21.34
CA GLY A 211 0.04 10.21 22.04
C GLY A 211 -0.96 9.06 21.99
N SER A 212 -0.71 8.00 21.21
CA SER A 212 -1.58 6.81 21.14
C SER A 212 -1.57 6.05 22.47
N SER A 213 -2.68 5.38 22.79
CA SER A 213 -2.70 4.43 23.91
C SER A 213 -2.09 3.09 23.51
N ASP A 214 -1.82 2.25 24.50
CA ASP A 214 -1.38 0.85 24.35
C ASP A 214 -2.52 -0.10 23.91
N ASN A 215 -3.71 0.43 23.66
CA ASN A 215 -4.88 -0.26 23.12
C ASN A 215 -5.36 0.36 21.79
N ASP A 216 -4.62 1.33 21.25
CA ASP A 216 -4.84 1.80 19.89
C ASP A 216 -4.30 0.79 18.88
N SER A 217 -4.77 0.86 17.64
CA SER A 217 -4.19 0.09 16.53
C SER A 217 -4.55 0.73 15.19
N LEU A 218 -3.88 0.31 14.13
CA LEU A 218 -4.24 0.59 12.75
C LEU A 218 -4.76 -0.69 12.12
N GLY A 219 -5.98 -0.67 11.59
CA GLY A 219 -6.58 -1.87 11.02
C GLY A 219 -7.57 -1.60 9.89
N LEU A 220 -7.87 -2.67 9.15
CA LEU A 220 -8.81 -2.65 8.05
C LEU A 220 -10.26 -2.71 8.53
N THR A 221 -11.12 -1.93 7.91
CA THR A 221 -12.58 -1.92 8.13
C THR A 221 -13.31 -1.93 6.79
N GLY A 222 -14.55 -2.42 6.78
CA GLY A 222 -15.38 -2.54 5.58
C GLY A 222 -16.09 -3.88 5.49
N VAL A 223 -17.04 -3.98 4.56
CA VAL A 223 -17.98 -5.12 4.52
C VAL A 223 -17.69 -6.15 3.43
N GLN A 224 -16.70 -5.87 2.58
CA GLN A 224 -16.38 -6.70 1.42
C GLN A 224 -14.87 -6.92 1.32
N VAL A 225 -14.48 -8.19 1.20
CA VAL A 225 -13.08 -8.59 1.01
C VAL A 225 -12.51 -7.92 -0.25
N GLY A 226 -11.38 -7.23 -0.08
CA GLY A 226 -10.72 -6.47 -1.15
C GLY A 226 -11.18 -5.03 -1.29
N GLU A 227 -12.22 -4.61 -0.56
CA GLU A 227 -12.73 -3.23 -0.52
C GLU A 227 -12.65 -2.66 0.91
N TYR A 228 -11.55 -2.95 1.60
CA TYR A 228 -11.31 -2.43 2.94
C TYR A 228 -10.54 -1.11 2.93
N ASN A 229 -10.74 -0.33 3.99
CA ASN A 229 -10.03 0.92 4.22
C ASN A 229 -9.26 0.85 5.54
N TRP A 230 -8.05 1.39 5.55
CA TRP A 230 -7.26 1.55 6.77
C TRP A 230 -7.88 2.61 7.68
N LYS A 231 -7.96 2.31 8.97
CA LYS A 231 -8.48 3.22 9.99
C LYS A 231 -7.68 3.04 11.28
N LYS A 232 -7.49 4.15 12.01
CA LYS A 232 -7.05 4.09 13.40
C LYS A 232 -8.21 3.70 14.32
N PHE A 233 -8.03 2.62 15.09
CA PHE A 233 -8.94 2.23 16.16
C PHE A 233 -8.42 2.84 17.48
N VAL A 234 -9.26 3.65 18.12
CA VAL A 234 -8.91 4.31 19.39
C VAL A 234 -9.43 3.45 20.54
N ASN A 235 -8.54 2.95 21.39
CA ASN A 235 -8.83 1.93 22.41
C ASN A 235 -9.62 0.73 21.85
N GLY A 236 -9.33 0.36 20.61
CA GLY A 236 -10.12 -0.59 19.83
C GLY A 236 -9.31 -1.73 19.25
N ALA A 237 -8.06 -1.92 19.68
CA ALA A 237 -7.23 -3.03 19.23
C ALA A 237 -7.94 -4.38 19.41
N SER A 238 -7.92 -5.21 18.37
CA SER A 238 -8.68 -6.47 18.33
C SER A 238 -7.84 -7.74 18.09
N PRO A 239 -6.64 -7.91 18.67
CA PRO A 239 -5.72 -9.00 18.33
C PRO A 239 -6.36 -10.40 18.47
N GLY A 240 -6.52 -11.10 17.35
CA GLY A 240 -7.12 -12.44 17.26
C GLY A 240 -8.65 -12.41 17.21
N LYS A 241 -9.24 -11.28 16.86
CA LYS A 241 -10.68 -11.09 16.65
C LYS A 241 -10.89 -10.22 15.41
N THR A 242 -12.05 -10.35 14.78
CA THR A 242 -12.41 -9.49 13.66
C THR A 242 -12.43 -8.02 14.08
N ASN A 243 -11.85 -7.15 13.24
CA ASN A 243 -11.83 -5.71 13.46
C ASN A 243 -13.25 -5.12 13.55
N ILE A 244 -13.39 -4.01 14.27
CA ILE A 244 -14.67 -3.30 14.38
C ILE A 244 -15.12 -2.81 12.99
N GLY A 245 -16.35 -3.18 12.62
CA GLY A 245 -16.95 -2.82 11.32
C GLY A 245 -16.38 -3.59 10.13
N GLN A 246 -15.56 -4.62 10.38
CA GLN A 246 -15.07 -5.51 9.35
C GLN A 246 -15.97 -6.73 9.21
N ILE A 247 -16.36 -7.06 7.98
CA ILE A 247 -17.00 -8.33 7.63
C ILE A 247 -16.04 -9.10 6.74
N VAL A 248 -15.53 -10.20 7.27
CA VAL A 248 -14.69 -11.13 6.54
C VAL A 248 -15.59 -12.30 6.17
N LEU A 249 -16.00 -12.44 4.91
CA LEU A 249 -16.77 -13.58 4.40
C LEU A 249 -16.21 -13.96 3.03
N GLU A 250 -16.01 -15.25 2.78
CA GLU A 250 -15.72 -15.76 1.44
C GLU A 250 -17.02 -15.64 0.62
N GLN A 251 -16.96 -14.96 -0.53
CA GLN A 251 -18.11 -14.86 -1.46
C GLN A 251 -18.33 -16.18 -2.20
#